data_AF-A0AAU9WRL9-F1
#
_entry.id   AF-A0AAU9WRL9-F1
#
_cell.length_a   1.000
_cell.length_b   1.000
_cell.length_c   1.000
_cell.angle_alpha   90.00
_cell.angle_beta   90.00
_cell.angle_gamma   90.00
#
_symmetry.space_group_name_H-M   'P 1'
#
loop_
_entity.id
_entity.type
_entity.pdbx_description
1 polymer ?
#
loop_
_entity_poly.entity_id
_entity_poly.type
_entity_poly.pdbx_seq_one_letter_code
_entity_poly.pdbx_strand_id
1 'polypeptide(L)'
;MANSERIIGIPVDASDHSEKACDWYLKNMKQANDVIVIIHVSEMTHSGSIGEGGSMTITFEINMASLVWVVMFVVDNVLSKLKGYLFNKGKVGFEVKLCGGKPGEAICSIIKERGIDLVIMGSRGMGAIRRTFVGSVSDYVLHHAHVPVIICPKH
;
A
#
# COMPACT_ATOMS: atom_id res chain seq x y z
N MET A 1 16.32 20.89 -20.20
CA MET A 1 15.33 20.97 -19.10
C MET A 1 15.74 19.93 -18.08
N ALA A 2 15.93 20.31 -16.82
CA ALA A 2 16.37 19.37 -15.79
C ALA A 2 15.37 18.20 -15.72
N ASN A 3 15.87 16.98 -15.71
CA ASN A 3 15.04 15.78 -15.66
C ASN A 3 14.34 15.78 -14.29
N SER A 4 13.07 16.21 -14.25
CA SER A 4 12.27 16.24 -13.01
C SER A 4 12.32 14.86 -12.36
N GLU A 5 12.38 14.82 -11.03
CA GLU A 5 12.22 13.56 -10.30
C GLU A 5 10.89 12.92 -10.71
N ARG A 6 10.91 11.60 -10.89
CA ARG A 6 9.71 10.81 -11.19
C ARG A 6 9.31 10.08 -9.92
N ILE A 7 8.10 10.31 -9.45
CA ILE A 7 7.58 9.76 -8.19
C ILE A 7 6.82 8.46 -8.51
N ILE A 8 7.32 7.34 -7.97
CA ILE A 8 6.79 6.01 -8.25
C ILE A 8 6.08 5.47 -7.02
N GLY A 9 4.77 5.25 -7.14
CA GLY A 9 3.93 4.64 -6.11
C GLY A 9 3.96 3.12 -6.19
N ILE A 10 4.28 2.45 -5.09
CA ILE A 10 4.22 0.99 -4.99
C ILE A 10 3.34 0.62 -3.79
N PRO A 11 2.04 0.33 -4.01
CA PRO A 11 1.18 -0.20 -2.97
C PRO A 11 1.60 -1.60 -2.55
N VAL A 12 1.70 -1.82 -1.23
CA VAL A 12 2.13 -3.09 -0.64
C VAL A 12 1.22 -3.52 0.50
N ASP A 13 0.88 -4.80 0.51
CA ASP A 13 0.04 -5.45 1.53
C ASP A 13 0.79 -6.56 2.29
N ALA A 14 2.13 -6.57 2.17
CA ALA A 14 3.02 -7.61 2.70
C ALA A 14 2.75 -9.03 2.13
N SER A 15 2.11 -9.13 0.96
CA SER A 15 2.03 -10.36 0.20
C SER A 15 3.18 -10.49 -0.81
N ASP A 16 3.55 -11.73 -1.15
CA ASP A 16 4.53 -12.06 -2.19
C ASP A 16 4.27 -11.36 -3.53
N HIS A 17 3.02 -11.04 -3.84
CA HIS A 17 2.66 -10.41 -5.11
C HIS A 17 3.05 -8.94 -5.14
N SER A 18 2.88 -8.23 -4.01
CA SER A 18 3.33 -6.85 -3.87
C SER A 18 4.85 -6.74 -3.88
N GLU A 19 5.54 -7.70 -3.28
CA GLU A 19 7.01 -7.81 -3.34
C GLU A 19 7.50 -8.05 -4.78
N LYS A 20 6.92 -9.02 -5.48
CA LYS A 20 7.26 -9.28 -6.89
C LYS A 20 7.03 -8.09 -7.82
N ALA A 21 5.99 -7.28 -7.57
CA ALA A 21 5.76 -6.07 -8.34
C ALA A 21 6.87 -5.03 -8.12
N CYS A 22 7.29 -4.86 -6.86
CA CYS A 22 8.44 -4.03 -6.54
C CYS A 22 9.72 -4.54 -7.21
N ASP A 23 9.98 -5.85 -7.14
CA ASP A 23 11.13 -6.49 -7.80
C ASP A 23 11.14 -6.31 -9.31
N TRP A 24 9.98 -6.49 -9.94
CA TRP A 24 9.83 -6.29 -11.37
C TRP A 24 10.17 -4.84 -11.75
N TYR A 25 9.69 -3.86 -11.00
CA TYR A 25 9.99 -2.46 -11.27
C TYR A 25 11.49 -2.15 -11.08
N LEU A 26 12.09 -2.60 -9.96
CA LEU A 26 13.50 -2.40 -9.67
C LEU A 26 14.40 -2.99 -10.77
N LYS A 27 14.03 -4.16 -11.30
CA LYS A 27 14.77 -4.86 -12.34
C LYS A 27 14.61 -4.26 -13.73
N ASN A 28 13.41 -3.81 -14.09
CA ASN A 28 13.06 -3.54 -15.49
C ASN A 28 12.85 -2.06 -15.83
N MET A 29 12.54 -1.20 -14.84
CA MET A 29 12.04 0.16 -15.12
C MET A 29 12.65 1.26 -14.25
N LYS A 30 13.36 0.90 -13.18
CA LYS A 30 14.02 1.86 -12.28
C LYS A 30 15.01 2.75 -13.04
N GLN A 31 14.89 4.05 -12.82
CA GLN A 31 15.78 5.09 -13.29
C GLN A 31 16.49 5.75 -12.10
N ALA A 32 17.60 6.44 -12.36
CA ALA A 32 18.42 7.03 -11.30
C ALA A 32 17.66 8.10 -10.48
N ASN A 33 16.79 8.88 -11.14
CA ASN A 33 15.99 9.98 -10.56
C ASN A 33 14.62 9.54 -10.03
N ASP A 34 14.31 8.24 -9.97
CA ASP A 34 13.04 7.80 -9.40
C ASP A 34 13.05 7.91 -7.88
N VAL A 35 12.03 8.58 -7.34
CA VAL A 35 11.68 8.60 -5.92
C VAL A 35 10.60 7.55 -5.68
N ILE A 36 10.89 6.55 -4.85
CA ILE A 36 9.95 5.45 -4.58
C ILE A 36 9.12 5.78 -3.34
N VAL A 37 7.81 5.72 -3.48
CA VAL A 37 6.84 5.88 -2.39
C VAL A 37 6.13 4.54 -2.19
N ILE A 38 6.48 3.86 -1.09
CA ILE A 38 5.82 2.64 -0.65
C ILE A 38 4.52 3.03 0.07
N ILE A 39 3.39 2.49 -0.38
CA ILE A 39 2.07 2.81 0.17
C ILE A 39 1.52 1.57 0.86
N HIS A 40 1.34 1.62 2.17
CA HIS A 40 0.67 0.55 2.89
C HIS A 40 -0.66 1.05 3.45
N VAL A 41 -1.74 0.37 3.10
CA VAL A 41 -3.07 0.65 3.66
C VAL A 41 -3.45 -0.46 4.61
N SER A 42 -3.64 -0.12 5.88
CA SER A 42 -4.15 -1.05 6.88
C SER A 42 -5.68 -1.03 6.86
N GLU A 43 -6.28 -2.16 6.47
CA GLU A 43 -7.71 -2.37 6.71
C GLU A 43 -7.93 -2.57 8.22
N MET A 44 -8.53 -1.58 8.88
CA MET A 44 -9.11 -1.80 10.19
C MET A 44 -10.45 -2.53 10.00
N THR A 45 -10.41 -3.85 10.00
CA THR A 45 -11.62 -4.66 10.17
C THR A 45 -12.11 -4.44 11.61
N HIS A 46 -13.06 -3.53 11.79
CA HIS A 46 -13.79 -3.45 13.04
C HIS A 46 -14.70 -4.68 13.14
N SER A 47 -14.34 -5.65 13.98
CA SER A 47 -15.29 -6.63 14.48
C SER A 47 -16.16 -5.95 15.54
N GLY A 48 -17.33 -5.46 15.15
CA GLY A 48 -18.36 -5.03 16.09
C GLY A 48 -19.47 -6.05 16.22
N SER A 49 -20.02 -6.18 17.42
CA SER A 49 -21.20 -7.01 17.70
C SER A 49 -22.48 -6.28 17.26
N ILE A 50 -23.42 -7.00 16.64
CA ILE A 50 -24.73 -6.46 16.25
C ILE A 50 -25.64 -6.50 17.48
N GLY A 51 -26.14 -5.35 17.93
CA GLY A 51 -27.19 -5.27 18.95
C GLY A 51 -28.56 -5.63 18.39
N GLU A 52 -29.48 -6.07 19.25
CA GLU A 52 -30.90 -6.24 18.85
C GLU A 52 -31.43 -4.90 18.30
N GLY A 53 -31.85 -4.91 17.03
CA GLY A 53 -32.21 -3.71 16.26
C GLY A 53 -31.22 -3.33 15.15
N GLY A 54 -30.12 -4.07 14.96
CA GLY A 54 -29.20 -3.86 13.83
C GLY A 54 -28.17 -2.75 14.03
N SER A 55 -28.15 -2.10 15.21
CA SER A 55 -27.15 -1.10 15.56
C SER A 55 -25.89 -1.75 16.16
N MET A 56 -24.73 -1.33 15.69
CA MET A 56 -23.42 -1.76 16.17
C MET A 56 -22.79 -0.60 16.93
N THR A 57 -22.62 -0.74 18.26
CA THR A 57 -21.99 0.27 19.11
C THR A 57 -20.75 -0.33 19.74
N ILE A 58 -19.58 0.28 19.49
CA ILE A 58 -18.32 -0.10 20.12
C ILE A 58 -17.79 1.14 20.86
N THR A 59 -17.62 1.04 22.18
CA THR A 59 -17.07 2.10 23.02
C THR A 59 -15.80 1.60 23.71
N PHE A 60 -14.67 2.26 23.46
CA PHE A 60 -13.41 2.05 24.16
C PHE A 60 -12.94 3.38 24.74
N GLU A 61 -12.57 3.40 26.02
CA GLU A 61 -11.78 4.51 26.57
C GLU A 61 -10.31 4.26 26.25
N ILE A 62 -9.83 4.88 25.17
CA ILE A 62 -8.41 4.87 24.82
C ILE A 62 -7.81 6.19 25.31
N ASN A 63 -6.90 6.13 26.26
CA ASN A 63 -6.10 7.31 26.62
C ASN A 63 -5.06 7.60 25.52
N MET A 64 -4.60 8.85 25.46
CA MET A 64 -3.66 9.29 24.41
C MET A 64 -2.36 8.49 24.37
N ALA A 65 -1.83 8.05 25.52
CA ALA A 65 -0.61 7.26 25.57
C ALA A 65 -0.80 5.86 24.96
N SER A 66 -1.93 5.21 25.25
CA SER A 66 -2.31 3.92 24.67
C SER A 66 -2.56 4.03 23.17
N LEU A 67 -3.18 5.12 22.70
CA LEU A 67 -3.38 5.37 21.26
C LEU A 67 -2.05 5.54 20.54
N VAL A 68 -1.16 6.39 21.08
CA VAL A 68 0.17 6.63 20.51
C VAL A 68 0.97 5.34 20.46
N TRP A 69 0.95 4.52 21.51
CA TRP A 69 1.66 3.25 21.54
C TRP A 69 1.16 2.28 20.46
N VAL A 70 -0.15 2.13 20.31
CA VAL A 70 -0.74 1.27 19.26
C VAL A 70 -0.32 1.74 17.88
N VAL A 71 -0.39 3.05 17.61
CA VAL A 71 0.04 3.62 16.33
C VAL A 71 1.52 3.33 16.08
N MET A 72 2.39 3.63 17.05
CA MET A 72 3.84 3.41 16.93
C MET A 72 4.17 1.93 16.74
N PHE A 73 3.47 1.03 17.42
CA PHE A 73 3.65 -0.41 17.26
C PHE A 73 3.30 -0.89 15.85
N VAL A 74 2.18 -0.41 15.28
CA VAL A 74 1.80 -0.73 13.90
C VAL A 74 2.83 -0.18 12.91
N VAL A 75 3.25 1.07 13.10
CA VAL A 75 4.28 1.72 12.29
C VAL A 75 5.57 0.92 12.32
N ASP A 76 6.07 0.56 13.50
CA ASP A 76 7.33 -0.19 13.65
C ASP A 76 7.24 -1.59 13.03
N ASN A 77 6.11 -2.29 13.17
CA ASN A 77 5.93 -3.60 12.55
C ASN A 77 5.93 -3.51 11.02
N VAL A 78 5.21 -2.54 10.45
CA VAL A 78 5.16 -2.34 9.00
C VAL A 78 6.53 -1.92 8.48
N LEU A 79 7.16 -0.92 9.11
CA LEU A 79 8.47 -0.43 8.71
C LEU A 79 9.56 -1.50 8.85
N SER A 80 9.52 -2.35 9.89
CA SER A 80 10.51 -3.42 10.06
C SER A 80 10.42 -4.45 8.95
N LYS A 81 9.20 -4.85 8.56
CA LYS A 81 8.98 -5.75 7.41
C LYS A 81 9.46 -5.12 6.11
N LEU A 82 9.08 -3.87 5.84
CA LEU A 82 9.47 -3.15 4.62
C LEU A 82 10.98 -2.91 4.56
N LYS A 83 11.62 -2.51 5.67
CA LYS A 83 13.07 -2.35 5.75
C LYS A 83 13.78 -3.68 5.51
N GLY A 84 13.34 -4.78 6.14
CA GLY A 84 13.92 -6.10 5.89
C GLY A 84 13.86 -6.52 4.42
N TYR A 85 12.72 -6.27 3.78
CA TYR A 85 12.53 -6.53 2.35
C TYR A 85 13.45 -5.64 1.47
N LEU A 86 13.44 -4.32 1.69
CA LEU A 86 14.15 -3.34 0.85
C LEU A 86 15.66 -3.26 1.10
N PHE A 87 16.11 -3.55 2.32
CA PHE A 87 17.55 -3.56 2.68
C PHE A 87 18.34 -4.53 1.81
N ASN A 88 17.71 -5.65 1.42
CA ASN A 88 18.33 -6.67 0.58
C ASN A 88 18.34 -6.31 -0.93
N LYS A 89 17.75 -5.17 -1.32
CA LYS A 89 17.61 -4.75 -2.74
C LYS A 89 18.63 -3.70 -3.18
N GLY A 90 19.60 -3.34 -2.32
CA GLY A 90 20.67 -2.37 -2.61
C GLY A 90 20.38 -0.96 -2.08
N LYS A 91 21.23 0.03 -2.41
CA LYS A 91 21.04 1.45 -2.00
C LYS A 91 19.89 2.09 -2.78
N VAL A 92 18.67 1.78 -2.39
CA VAL A 92 17.44 2.37 -2.94
C VAL A 92 16.80 3.24 -1.86
N GLY A 93 16.73 4.55 -2.10
CA GLY A 93 15.98 5.46 -1.24
C GLY A 93 14.48 5.31 -1.46
N PHE A 94 13.70 5.26 -0.39
CA PHE A 94 12.24 5.16 -0.45
C PHE A 94 11.59 5.94 0.70
N GLU A 95 10.36 6.37 0.46
CA GLU A 95 9.46 6.92 1.45
C GLU A 95 8.36 5.91 1.76
N VAL A 96 7.83 5.93 2.99
CA VAL A 96 6.70 5.07 3.39
C VAL A 96 5.51 5.93 3.76
N LYS A 97 4.37 5.70 3.11
CA LYS A 97 3.06 6.26 3.44
C LYS A 97 2.19 5.17 4.04
N LEU A 98 1.80 5.38 5.31
CA LEU A 98 0.88 4.50 6.04
C LEU A 98 -0.49 5.16 6.10
N CYS A 99 -1.53 4.44 5.68
CA CYS A 99 -2.89 4.97 5.65
C CYS A 99 -3.88 3.95 6.21
N GLY A 100 -4.97 4.44 6.78
CA GLY A 100 -6.13 3.62 7.15
C GLY A 100 -7.26 3.78 6.13
N GLY A 101 -8.21 2.86 6.17
CA GLY A 101 -9.44 2.92 5.36
C GLY A 101 -9.48 1.86 4.27
N LYS A 102 -10.31 2.08 3.24
CA LYS A 102 -10.47 1.15 2.12
C LYS A 102 -9.24 1.23 1.19
N PRO A 103 -8.53 0.13 0.91
CA PRO A 103 -7.25 0.16 0.20
C PRO A 103 -7.27 0.90 -1.14
N GLY A 104 -8.22 0.58 -2.02
CA GLY A 104 -8.29 1.19 -3.35
C GLY A 104 -8.48 2.72 -3.31
N GLU A 105 -9.40 3.19 -2.46
CA GLU A 105 -9.69 4.61 -2.26
C GLU A 105 -8.48 5.34 -1.65
N ALA A 106 -7.89 4.77 -0.60
CA ALA A 106 -6.72 5.35 0.07
C ALA A 106 -5.50 5.45 -0.85
N ILE A 107 -5.25 4.41 -1.67
CA ILE A 107 -4.18 4.44 -2.67
C ILE A 107 -4.41 5.58 -3.67
N CYS A 108 -5.62 5.73 -4.22
CA CYS A 108 -5.95 6.82 -5.15
C CYS A 108 -5.77 8.21 -4.52
N SER A 109 -6.12 8.34 -3.24
CA SER A 109 -5.89 9.59 -2.49
C SER A 109 -4.40 9.92 -2.40
N ILE A 110 -3.55 8.94 -2.05
CA ILE A 110 -2.10 9.14 -1.93
C ILE A 110 -1.45 9.44 -3.28
N ILE A 111 -1.91 8.80 -4.36
CA ILE A 111 -1.45 9.10 -5.72
C ILE A 111 -1.61 10.60 -6.00
N LYS A 112 -2.76 11.18 -5.64
CA LYS A 112 -3.03 12.61 -5.83
C LYS A 112 -2.26 13.49 -4.86
N GLU A 113 -2.28 13.16 -3.56
CA GLU A 113 -1.61 13.94 -2.50
C GLU A 113 -0.12 14.08 -2.77
N ARG A 114 0.54 12.98 -3.16
CA ARG A 114 1.99 12.95 -3.32
C ARG A 114 2.46 13.30 -4.73
N GLY A 115 1.54 13.48 -5.69
CA GLY A 115 1.89 13.73 -7.09
C GLY A 115 2.64 12.54 -7.70
N ILE A 116 2.11 11.33 -7.51
CA ILE A 116 2.70 10.11 -8.05
C ILE A 116 2.53 10.09 -9.57
N ASP A 117 3.61 9.89 -10.32
CA ASP A 117 3.63 9.88 -11.78
C ASP A 117 3.27 8.51 -12.37
N LEU A 118 3.53 7.43 -11.63
CA LEU A 118 3.32 6.05 -12.06
C LEU A 118 3.10 5.14 -10.87
N VAL A 119 2.16 4.21 -10.98
CA VAL A 119 1.85 3.23 -9.95
C VAL A 119 2.24 1.83 -10.42
N ILE A 120 2.96 1.10 -9.59
CA ILE A 120 3.33 -0.31 -9.81
C ILE A 120 2.58 -1.17 -8.79
N MET A 121 1.74 -2.08 -9.26
CA MET A 121 0.96 -2.96 -8.40
C MET A 121 1.14 -4.42 -8.76
N GLY A 122 1.06 -5.29 -7.75
CA GLY A 122 0.82 -6.71 -7.99
C GLY A 122 -0.56 -6.92 -8.59
N SER A 123 -0.70 -7.91 -9.46
CA SER A 123 -2.01 -8.36 -9.98
C SER A 123 -2.94 -8.88 -8.90
N ARG A 124 -2.41 -9.27 -7.74
CA ARG A 124 -3.16 -9.82 -6.61
C ARG A 124 -2.52 -9.38 -5.29
N GLY A 125 -3.27 -9.52 -4.19
CA GLY A 125 -2.80 -9.32 -2.82
C GLY A 125 -3.02 -10.56 -1.95
N MET A 126 -3.26 -10.38 -0.64
CA MET A 126 -3.53 -11.46 0.32
C MET A 126 -4.87 -12.22 0.12
N GLY A 127 -5.76 -11.77 -0.78
CA GLY A 127 -7.11 -12.33 -0.95
C GLY A 127 -7.17 -13.75 -1.59
N ALA A 128 -8.10 -14.58 -1.11
CA ALA A 128 -8.21 -16.02 -1.40
C ALA A 128 -8.81 -16.42 -2.79
N ILE A 129 -9.20 -15.47 -3.65
CA ILE A 129 -10.04 -15.80 -4.81
C ILE A 129 -9.20 -16.24 -6.03
N ARG A 130 -8.87 -17.53 -6.13
CA ARG A 130 -8.07 -18.10 -7.24
C ARG A 130 -8.63 -17.92 -8.66
N ARG A 131 -9.88 -17.45 -8.83
CA ARG A 131 -10.58 -17.38 -10.13
C ARG A 131 -10.50 -16.03 -10.87
N THR A 132 -9.93 -14.98 -10.28
CA THR A 132 -9.79 -13.67 -10.95
C THR A 132 -8.38 -13.45 -11.50
N PHE A 133 -8.24 -12.76 -12.63
CA PHE A 133 -6.92 -12.38 -13.17
C PHE A 133 -6.32 -11.18 -12.43
N VAL A 134 -7.16 -10.27 -11.94
CA VAL A 134 -6.79 -9.07 -11.16
C VAL A 134 -7.51 -9.10 -9.80
N GLY A 135 -6.83 -8.67 -8.74
CA GLY A 135 -7.38 -8.52 -7.39
C GLY A 135 -8.20 -7.25 -7.25
N SER A 136 -9.16 -7.23 -6.32
CA SER A 136 -10.11 -6.11 -6.15
C SER A 136 -9.45 -4.76 -5.95
N VAL A 137 -8.34 -4.69 -5.21
CA VAL A 137 -7.61 -3.44 -4.97
C VAL A 137 -6.91 -2.95 -6.24
N SER A 138 -6.19 -3.84 -6.93
CA SER A 138 -5.50 -3.51 -8.18
C SER A 138 -6.48 -3.13 -9.29
N ASP A 139 -7.63 -3.83 -9.35
CA ASP A 139 -8.73 -3.50 -10.27
C ASP A 139 -9.32 -2.13 -9.97
N TYR A 140 -9.58 -1.82 -8.70
CA TYR A 140 -10.05 -0.50 -8.29
C TYR A 140 -9.06 0.60 -8.71
N VAL A 141 -7.79 0.45 -8.37
CA VAL A 141 -6.78 1.47 -8.68
C VAL A 141 -6.59 1.63 -10.20
N LEU A 142 -6.61 0.53 -10.96
CA LEU A 142 -6.52 0.56 -12.43
C LEU A 142 -7.62 1.43 -13.06
N HIS A 143 -8.84 1.40 -12.51
CA HIS A 143 -9.98 2.16 -13.04
C HIS A 143 -10.10 3.59 -12.50
N HIS A 144 -9.49 3.90 -11.34
CA HIS A 144 -9.71 5.18 -10.64
C HIS A 144 -8.46 6.05 -10.51
N ALA A 145 -7.26 5.51 -10.71
CA ALA A 145 -6.04 6.31 -10.72
C ALA A 145 -6.03 7.27 -11.93
N HIS A 146 -5.63 8.50 -11.69
CA HIS A 146 -5.47 9.52 -12.74
C HIS A 146 -4.10 9.48 -13.42
N VAL A 147 -3.27 8.49 -13.07
CA VAL A 147 -1.92 8.29 -13.59
C VAL A 147 -1.77 6.87 -14.11
N PRO A 148 -0.77 6.59 -14.97
CA PRO A 148 -0.53 5.25 -15.46
C PRO A 148 -0.38 4.23 -14.31
N VAL A 149 -0.99 3.06 -14.50
CA VAL A 149 -0.91 1.94 -13.57
C VAL A 149 -0.35 0.73 -14.30
N ILE A 150 0.73 0.15 -13.77
CA ILE A 150 1.30 -1.10 -14.25
C ILE A 150 0.90 -2.22 -13.30
N ILE A 151 0.29 -3.26 -13.87
CA ILE A 151 -0.08 -4.47 -13.14
C ILE A 151 0.94 -5.58 -13.44
N CYS A 152 1.68 -5.99 -12.43
CA CYS A 152 2.67 -7.06 -12.52
C CYS A 152 1.99 -8.43 -12.28
N PRO A 153 2.09 -9.37 -13.24
CA PRO A 153 1.55 -10.72 -13.07
C PRO A 153 2.32 -11.50 -11.99
N LYS A 154 1.72 -12.60 -11.53
CA LYS A 154 2.27 -13.46 -10.47
C LYS A 154 3.52 -14.26 -10.91
N HIS A 155 3.71 -14.43 -12.22
CA HIS A 155 4.63 -15.37 -12.87
C HIS A 155 5.59 -14.64 -13.80
#